data_AF-A0ABD5V8M7-F1
#
_entry.id   AF-A0ABD5V8M7-F1
#
_cell.length_a   1.000
_cell.length_b   1.000
_cell.length_c   1.000
_cell.angle_alpha   90.00
_cell.angle_beta   90.00
_cell.angle_gamma   90.00
#
_symmetry.space_group_name_H-M   'P 1'
#
loop_
_entity.id
_entity.type
_entity.pdbx_description
1 polymer ?
#
loop_
_entity_poly.entity_id
_entity_poly.type
_entity_poly.pdbx_seq_one_letter_code
_entity_poly.pdbx_strand_id
1 'polypeptide(L)'
;MTTTPMKALFDLQRTTFEQSQQAIEQGLETQQQFAESAIRTGVAAQRSMQRQGMEVTRQWAVASTGAMWAGADGDRREEVDEQFDALVDAQEETWDAFEESLEEGLAAYEELTERQKEFLEQSMASFTDTSERMEGTVIEIAEDAETATEQGTEAMEESVEALTEEFEEISNLNQAHAERLNEAGIDGMEALADAQTDAVARAAEVSELQAQAWIDAAER
;
A
#
# COMPACT_ATOMS: atom_id res chain seq x y z
N MET A 1 11.01 36.35 24.81
CA MET A 1 11.50 35.02 25.36
C MET A 1 10.48 33.89 25.14
N THR A 2 9.36 34.18 24.47
CA THR A 2 8.18 33.30 24.29
C THR A 2 8.13 32.59 22.93
N THR A 3 9.02 32.90 21.99
CA THR A 3 9.17 32.19 20.70
C THR A 3 9.97 30.88 20.82
N THR A 4 10.87 30.79 21.79
CA THR A 4 11.71 29.58 22.04
C THR A 4 10.89 28.32 22.41
N PRO A 5 9.82 28.41 23.23
CA PRO A 5 8.94 27.28 23.54
C PRO A 5 8.09 26.78 22.35
N MET A 6 7.59 27.67 21.50
CA MET A 6 6.80 27.28 20.32
C MET A 6 7.66 26.56 19.29
N LYS A 7 8.83 27.10 19.00
CA LYS A 7 9.83 26.45 18.13
C LYS A 7 10.23 25.06 18.63
N ALA A 8 10.41 24.91 19.94
CA ALA A 8 10.72 23.61 20.54
C ALA A 8 9.58 22.57 20.40
N LEU A 9 8.32 23.01 20.36
CA LEU A 9 7.17 22.13 20.11
C LEU A 9 7.13 21.70 18.63
N PHE A 10 7.38 22.62 17.69
CA PHE A 10 7.46 22.30 16.27
C PHE A 10 8.63 21.37 15.95
N ASP A 11 9.81 21.59 16.55
CA ASP A 11 10.96 20.69 16.43
C ASP A 11 10.65 19.26 16.93
N LEU A 12 9.89 19.16 18.03
CA LEU A 12 9.44 17.87 18.57
C LEU A 12 8.43 17.19 17.64
N GLN A 13 7.48 17.94 17.09
CA GLN A 13 6.49 17.46 16.12
C GLN A 13 7.19 16.93 14.85
N ARG A 14 8.17 17.68 14.33
CA ARG A 14 8.99 17.28 13.18
C ARG A 14 9.74 15.98 13.43
N THR A 15 10.43 15.88 14.56
CA THR A 15 11.16 14.66 14.95
C THR A 15 10.23 13.45 15.07
N THR A 16 9.04 13.63 15.63
CA THR A 16 8.05 12.55 15.77
C THR A 16 7.53 12.10 14.40
N PHE A 17 7.33 13.04 13.49
CA PHE A 17 6.86 12.76 12.13
C PHE A 17 7.91 11.99 11.32
N GLU A 18 9.18 12.43 11.35
CA GLU A 18 10.31 11.72 10.73
C GLU A 18 10.44 10.27 11.27
N GLN A 19 10.29 10.09 12.58
CA GLN A 19 10.31 8.75 13.19
C GLN A 19 9.12 7.89 12.74
N SER A 20 7.94 8.48 12.57
CA SER A 20 6.76 7.75 12.08
C SER A 20 6.91 7.32 10.61
N GLN A 21 7.47 8.19 9.76
CA GLN A 21 7.77 7.90 8.37
C GLN A 21 8.74 6.71 8.27
N GLN A 22 9.85 6.78 9.01
CA GLN A 22 10.84 5.71 9.02
C GLN A 22 10.27 4.37 9.55
N ALA A 23 9.35 4.41 10.51
CA ALA A 23 8.68 3.21 11.01
C ALA A 23 7.74 2.59 9.95
N ILE A 24 7.04 3.42 9.16
CA ILE A 24 6.17 2.98 8.07
C ILE A 24 7.00 2.34 6.95
N GLU A 25 8.08 3.00 6.51
CA GLU A 25 8.99 2.47 5.50
C GLU A 25 9.56 1.12 5.90
N GLN A 26 10.09 1.01 7.13
CA GLN A 26 10.62 -0.26 7.66
C GLN A 26 9.54 -1.34 7.78
N GLY A 27 8.31 -0.95 8.12
CA GLY A 27 7.17 -1.88 8.20
C GLY A 27 6.83 -2.49 6.85
N LEU A 28 6.74 -1.65 5.80
CA LEU A 28 6.46 -2.08 4.43
C LEU A 28 7.58 -2.99 3.88
N GLU A 29 8.83 -2.62 4.09
CA GLU A 29 9.99 -3.44 3.69
C GLU A 29 10.01 -4.79 4.41
N THR A 30 9.67 -4.82 5.70
CA THR A 30 9.59 -6.07 6.47
C THR A 30 8.46 -6.96 5.97
N GLN A 31 7.29 -6.39 5.69
CA GLN A 31 6.15 -7.13 5.17
C GLN A 31 6.45 -7.73 3.79
N GLN A 32 7.11 -6.97 2.91
CA GLN A 32 7.52 -7.42 1.58
C GLN A 32 8.49 -8.60 1.66
N GLN A 33 9.57 -8.47 2.44
CA GLN A 33 10.56 -9.54 2.62
C GLN A 33 9.93 -10.81 3.22
N PHE A 34 9.01 -10.64 4.17
CA PHE A 34 8.29 -11.78 4.75
C PHE A 34 7.39 -12.47 3.72
N ALA A 35 6.62 -11.71 2.94
CA ALA A 35 5.73 -12.25 1.92
C ALA A 35 6.49 -13.00 0.82
N GLU A 36 7.56 -12.40 0.29
CA GLU A 36 8.45 -13.00 -0.71
C GLU A 36 9.04 -14.32 -0.20
N SER A 37 9.56 -14.31 1.03
CA SER A 37 10.14 -15.49 1.68
C SER A 37 9.10 -16.59 1.91
N ALA A 38 7.90 -16.23 2.37
CA ALA A 38 6.80 -17.17 2.61
C ALA A 38 6.33 -17.83 1.31
N ILE A 39 6.20 -17.06 0.22
CA ILE A 39 5.82 -17.55 -1.10
C ILE A 39 6.89 -18.51 -1.62
N ARG A 40 8.17 -18.09 -1.66
CA ARG A 40 9.28 -18.95 -2.12
C ARG A 40 9.38 -20.25 -1.32
N THR A 41 9.25 -20.16 0.00
CA THR A 41 9.28 -21.34 0.88
C THR A 41 8.10 -22.27 0.61
N GLY A 42 6.89 -21.72 0.41
CA GLY A 42 5.69 -22.49 0.09
C GLY A 42 5.82 -23.23 -1.23
N VAL A 43 6.30 -22.54 -2.28
CA VAL A 43 6.53 -23.13 -3.60
C VAL A 43 7.57 -24.24 -3.53
N ALA A 44 8.71 -24.00 -2.87
CA ALA A 44 9.75 -25.01 -2.68
C ALA A 44 9.24 -26.24 -1.90
N ALA A 45 8.44 -26.02 -0.84
CA ALA A 45 7.83 -27.09 -0.08
C ALA A 45 6.87 -27.93 -0.94
N GLN A 46 6.01 -27.28 -1.74
CA GLN A 46 5.08 -27.93 -2.65
C GLN A 46 5.79 -28.72 -3.74
N ARG A 47 6.85 -28.16 -4.35
CA ARG A 47 7.72 -28.85 -5.32
C ARG A 47 8.38 -30.09 -4.71
N SER A 48 8.87 -29.99 -3.47
CA SER A 48 9.47 -31.13 -2.77
C SER A 48 8.48 -32.25 -2.47
N MET A 49 7.25 -31.91 -2.04
CA MET A 49 6.19 -32.88 -1.76
C MET A 49 5.73 -33.59 -3.04
N GLN A 50 5.62 -32.85 -4.15
CA GLN A 50 5.30 -33.41 -5.47
C GLN A 50 6.36 -34.41 -5.93
N ARG A 51 7.64 -34.04 -5.89
CA ARG A 51 8.76 -34.96 -6.23
C ARG A 51 8.73 -36.22 -5.38
N GLN A 52 8.58 -36.07 -4.06
CA GLN A 52 8.51 -37.20 -3.14
C GLN A 52 7.28 -38.09 -3.39
N GLY A 53 6.12 -37.49 -3.70
CA GLY A 53 4.91 -38.22 -4.08
C GLY A 53 5.08 -39.00 -5.39
N MET A 54 5.73 -38.40 -6.38
CA MET A 54 6.03 -39.05 -7.66
C MET A 54 7.00 -40.22 -7.50
N GLU A 55 8.02 -40.10 -6.66
CA GLU A 55 8.93 -41.21 -6.34
C GLU A 55 8.18 -42.38 -5.66
N VAL A 56 7.28 -42.08 -4.73
CA VAL A 56 6.45 -43.11 -4.06
C VAL A 56 5.51 -43.79 -5.08
N THR A 57 4.87 -43.01 -5.96
CA THR A 57 4.02 -43.55 -7.02
C THR A 57 4.82 -44.37 -8.02
N ARG A 58 6.03 -43.95 -8.41
CA ARG A 58 6.97 -44.69 -9.28
C ARG A 58 7.34 -46.02 -8.63
N GLN A 59 7.73 -46.01 -7.35
CA GLN A 59 8.04 -47.23 -6.60
C GLN A 59 6.85 -48.19 -6.51
N TRP A 60 5.65 -47.67 -6.27
CA TRP A 60 4.44 -48.47 -6.23
C TRP A 60 4.05 -49.03 -7.61
N ALA A 61 4.18 -48.23 -8.67
CA ALA A 61 3.91 -48.65 -10.04
C ALA A 61 4.86 -49.77 -10.47
N VAL A 62 6.17 -49.61 -10.22
CA VAL A 62 7.20 -50.64 -10.48
C VAL A 62 6.95 -51.90 -9.64
N ALA A 63 6.59 -51.76 -8.36
CA ALA A 63 6.31 -52.90 -7.50
C ALA A 63 5.04 -53.67 -7.92
N SER A 64 3.97 -52.96 -8.31
CA SER A 64 2.68 -53.54 -8.70
C SER A 64 2.74 -54.22 -10.07
N THR A 65 3.39 -53.60 -11.05
CA THR A 65 3.62 -54.21 -12.37
C THR A 65 4.69 -55.30 -12.30
N GLY A 66 5.73 -55.13 -11.50
CA GLY A 66 6.78 -56.14 -11.29
C GLY A 66 6.25 -57.49 -10.80
N ALA A 67 5.18 -57.49 -9.99
CA ALA A 67 4.50 -58.71 -9.54
C ALA A 67 3.67 -59.38 -10.65
N MET A 68 3.01 -58.59 -11.51
CA MET A 68 2.26 -59.11 -12.66
C MET A 68 3.19 -59.64 -13.77
N TRP A 69 4.41 -59.11 -13.84
CA TRP A 69 5.35 -59.31 -14.94
C TRP A 69 6.52 -60.19 -14.50
N ALA A 70 6.30 -61.01 -13.46
CA ALA A 70 7.23 -62.05 -13.02
C ALA A 70 7.38 -63.11 -14.11
N GLY A 71 8.22 -62.80 -15.12
CA GLY A 71 8.40 -63.57 -16.36
C GLY A 71 8.42 -62.74 -17.66
N ALA A 72 8.13 -61.43 -17.61
CA ALA A 72 8.26 -60.54 -18.78
C ALA A 72 9.71 -60.05 -18.96
N ASP A 73 10.12 -59.83 -20.21
CA ASP A 73 11.45 -59.35 -20.60
C ASP A 73 11.76 -57.93 -20.07
N GLY A 74 13.05 -57.63 -19.89
CA GLY A 74 13.55 -56.38 -19.30
C GLY A 74 13.10 -55.10 -20.01
N ASP A 75 12.93 -55.13 -21.34
CA ASP A 75 12.52 -53.98 -22.18
C ASP A 75 11.25 -53.29 -21.66
N ARG A 76 10.32 -54.06 -21.12
CA ARG A 76 9.00 -53.55 -20.74
C ARG A 76 9.05 -52.78 -19.41
N ARG A 77 10.03 -53.06 -18.54
CA ARG A 77 10.29 -52.25 -17.32
C ARG A 77 10.98 -50.95 -17.67
N GLU A 78 11.89 -50.99 -18.64
CA GLU A 78 12.63 -49.83 -19.12
C GLU A 78 11.68 -48.81 -19.79
N GLU A 79 10.72 -49.29 -20.58
CA GLU A 79 9.67 -48.47 -21.21
C GLU A 79 8.74 -47.76 -20.20
N VAL A 80 8.48 -48.39 -19.04
CA VAL A 80 7.69 -47.77 -17.96
C VAL A 80 8.51 -46.72 -17.22
N ASP A 81 9.79 -46.99 -16.96
CA ASP A 81 10.70 -46.03 -16.34
C ASP A 81 10.91 -44.80 -17.24
N GLU A 82 11.11 -44.98 -18.56
CA GLU A 82 11.19 -43.88 -19.54
C GLU A 82 9.93 -43.01 -19.57
N GLN A 83 8.73 -43.63 -19.48
CA GLN A 83 7.47 -42.88 -19.42
C GLN A 83 7.31 -42.09 -18.11
N PHE A 84 7.78 -42.62 -16.99
CA PHE A 84 7.80 -41.89 -15.71
C PHE A 84 8.81 -40.75 -15.74
N ASP A 85 9.98 -40.96 -16.32
CA ASP A 85 11.02 -39.94 -16.43
C ASP A 85 10.54 -38.80 -17.35
N ALA A 86 9.94 -39.12 -18.50
CA ALA A 86 9.33 -38.12 -19.38
C ALA A 86 8.19 -37.33 -18.71
N LEU A 87 7.41 -37.97 -17.83
CA LEU A 87 6.35 -37.31 -17.06
C LEU A 87 6.92 -36.39 -15.97
N VAL A 88 7.99 -36.82 -15.30
CA VAL A 88 8.69 -36.01 -14.30
C VAL A 88 9.33 -34.80 -14.97
N ASP A 89 10.01 -34.98 -16.10
CA ASP A 89 10.64 -33.90 -16.86
C ASP A 89 9.61 -32.86 -17.32
N ALA A 90 8.47 -33.30 -17.88
CA ALA A 90 7.39 -32.39 -18.28
C ALA A 90 6.78 -31.64 -17.09
N GLN A 91 6.71 -32.30 -15.92
CA GLN A 91 6.25 -31.67 -14.69
C GLN A 91 7.27 -30.65 -14.16
N GLU A 92 8.57 -30.94 -14.25
CA GLU A 92 9.64 -30.01 -13.85
C GLU A 92 9.64 -28.76 -14.71
N GLU A 93 9.51 -28.90 -16.03
CA GLU A 93 9.37 -27.76 -16.96
C GLU A 93 8.16 -26.88 -16.60
N THR A 94 7.02 -27.51 -16.24
CA THR A 94 5.82 -26.79 -15.79
C THR A 94 6.07 -26.04 -14.48
N TRP A 95 6.83 -26.61 -13.55
CA TRP A 95 7.18 -25.96 -12.29
C TRP A 95 8.12 -24.78 -12.49
N ASP A 96 9.12 -24.93 -13.36
CA ASP A 96 10.06 -23.85 -13.65
C ASP A 96 9.33 -22.67 -14.33
N ALA A 97 8.42 -22.94 -15.26
CA ALA A 97 7.57 -21.90 -15.86
C ALA A 97 6.63 -21.21 -14.84
N PHE A 98 6.12 -21.97 -13.87
CA PHE A 98 5.32 -21.41 -12.78
C PHE A 98 6.15 -20.54 -11.81
N GLU A 99 7.37 -20.98 -11.48
CA GLU A 99 8.31 -20.22 -10.66
C GLU A 99 8.69 -18.90 -11.35
N GLU A 100 9.00 -18.93 -12.66
CA GLU A 100 9.27 -17.73 -13.45
C GLU A 100 8.09 -16.75 -13.44
N SER A 101 6.87 -17.24 -13.67
CA SER A 101 5.65 -16.41 -13.61
C SER A 101 5.41 -15.82 -12.22
N LEU A 102 5.75 -16.54 -11.15
CA LEU A 102 5.66 -16.02 -9.78
C LEU A 102 6.73 -14.96 -9.51
N GLU A 103 7.96 -15.14 -9.98
CA GLU A 103 9.03 -14.15 -9.87
C GLU A 103 8.67 -12.85 -10.59
N GLU A 104 8.12 -12.94 -11.80
CA GLU A 104 7.59 -11.79 -12.53
C GLU A 104 6.46 -11.08 -11.76
N GLY A 105 5.56 -11.85 -11.15
CA GLY A 105 4.48 -11.32 -10.30
C GLY A 105 4.99 -10.63 -9.04
N LEU A 106 6.01 -11.18 -8.39
CA LEU A 106 6.67 -10.59 -7.23
C LEU A 106 7.39 -9.29 -7.62
N ALA A 107 8.11 -9.26 -8.74
CA ALA A 107 8.76 -8.04 -9.23
C ALA A 107 7.74 -6.93 -9.55
N ALA A 108 6.60 -7.27 -10.15
CA ALA A 108 5.52 -6.31 -10.40
C ALA A 108 4.88 -5.79 -9.09
N TYR A 109 4.76 -6.65 -8.08
CA TYR A 109 4.29 -6.28 -6.74
C TYR A 109 5.29 -5.36 -6.01
N GLU A 110 6.59 -5.64 -6.12
CA GLU A 110 7.66 -4.79 -5.60
C GLU A 110 7.61 -3.40 -6.23
N GLU A 111 7.50 -3.32 -7.56
CA GLU A 111 7.40 -2.04 -8.27
C GLU A 111 6.14 -1.24 -7.86
N LEU A 112 5.01 -1.91 -7.66
CA LEU A 112 3.80 -1.26 -7.16
C LEU A 112 3.98 -0.72 -5.74
N THR A 113 4.60 -1.50 -4.87
CA THR A 113 4.87 -1.13 -3.47
C THR A 113 5.83 0.05 -3.40
N GLU A 114 6.88 0.07 -4.23
CA GLU A 114 7.81 1.19 -4.32
C GLU A 114 7.10 2.47 -4.78
N ARG A 115 6.24 2.38 -5.79
CA ARG A 115 5.42 3.53 -6.24
C ARG A 115 4.49 4.05 -5.13
N GLN A 116 3.93 3.18 -4.29
CA GLN A 116 3.13 3.58 -3.13
C GLN A 116 3.99 4.28 -2.07
N LYS A 117 5.21 3.76 -1.80
CA LYS A 117 6.17 4.37 -0.89
C LYS A 117 6.57 5.77 -1.36
N GLU A 118 6.98 5.93 -2.61
CA GLU A 118 7.33 7.22 -3.20
C GLU A 118 6.18 8.23 -3.11
N PHE A 119 4.94 7.80 -3.38
CA PHE A 119 3.76 8.66 -3.25
C PHE A 119 3.51 9.11 -1.80
N LEU A 120 3.66 8.20 -0.83
CA LEU A 120 3.52 8.50 0.60
C LEU A 120 4.61 9.47 1.06
N GLU A 121 5.87 9.22 0.69
CA GLU A 121 7.00 10.10 0.99
C GLU A 121 6.77 11.51 0.42
N GLN A 122 6.32 11.61 -0.83
CA GLN A 122 6.03 12.91 -1.46
C GLN A 122 4.87 13.64 -0.77
N SER A 123 3.81 12.92 -0.40
CA SER A 123 2.66 13.48 0.31
C SER A 123 3.06 13.99 1.70
N MET A 124 3.87 13.21 2.42
CA MET A 124 4.41 13.58 3.72
C MET A 124 5.36 14.78 3.63
N ALA A 125 6.26 14.80 2.64
CA ALA A 125 7.15 15.94 2.40
C ALA A 125 6.38 17.23 2.10
N SER A 126 5.33 17.15 1.27
CA SER A 126 4.45 18.30 0.98
C SER A 126 3.72 18.80 2.23
N PHE A 127 3.28 17.89 3.10
CA PHE A 127 2.65 18.23 4.37
C PHE A 127 3.62 18.94 5.31
N THR A 128 4.84 18.40 5.48
CA THR A 128 5.88 19.00 6.31
C THR A 128 6.26 20.39 5.81
N ASP A 129 6.48 20.55 4.51
CA ASP A 129 6.83 21.83 3.88
C ASP A 129 5.71 22.87 4.03
N THR A 130 4.44 22.46 3.97
CA THR A 130 3.29 23.34 4.28
C THR A 130 3.26 23.73 5.75
N SER A 131 3.50 22.77 6.66
CA SER A 131 3.55 23.01 8.10
C SER A 131 4.71 23.94 8.50
N GLU A 132 5.88 23.81 7.87
CA GLU A 132 7.05 24.67 8.11
C GLU A 132 6.78 26.12 7.66
N ARG A 133 6.08 26.32 6.54
CA ARG A 133 5.63 27.66 6.13
C ARG A 133 4.68 28.27 7.15
N MET A 134 3.73 27.47 7.65
CA MET A 134 2.77 27.93 8.65
C MET A 134 3.45 28.27 9.99
N GLU A 135 4.43 27.46 10.40
CA GLU A 135 5.30 27.77 11.55
C GLU A 135 6.01 29.11 11.36
N GLY A 136 6.64 29.32 10.19
CA GLY A 136 7.32 30.57 9.87
C GLY A 136 6.41 31.79 10.02
N THR A 137 5.21 31.72 9.44
CA THR A 137 4.19 32.77 9.57
C THR A 137 3.79 33.01 11.03
N VAL A 138 3.56 31.96 11.81
CA VAL A 138 3.18 32.07 13.23
C VAL A 138 4.31 32.67 14.08
N ILE A 139 5.56 32.31 13.81
CA ILE A 139 6.73 32.88 14.50
C ILE A 139 6.90 34.35 14.15
N GLU A 140 6.80 34.72 12.86
CA GLU A 140 6.91 36.12 12.41
C GLU A 140 5.81 36.98 13.05
N ILE A 141 4.56 36.52 13.04
CA ILE A 141 3.43 37.22 13.69
C ILE A 141 3.69 37.40 15.19
N ALA A 142 4.20 36.37 15.88
CA ALA A 142 4.51 36.45 17.30
C ALA A 142 5.64 37.44 17.62
N GLU A 143 6.66 37.53 16.74
CA GLU A 143 7.77 38.48 16.87
C GLU A 143 7.33 39.92 16.58
N ASP A 144 6.47 40.12 15.58
CA ASP A 144 5.87 41.42 15.25
C ASP A 144 4.92 41.91 16.37
N ALA A 145 4.15 41.00 16.98
CA ALA A 145 3.31 41.31 18.12
C ALA A 145 4.11 41.67 19.40
N GLU A 146 5.27 41.04 19.64
CA GLU A 146 6.16 41.40 20.76
C GLU A 146 6.77 42.81 20.57
N THR A 147 6.90 43.28 19.32
CA THR A 147 7.46 44.59 18.96
C THR A 147 6.42 45.73 18.98
N ALA A 148 5.13 45.43 18.80
CA ALA A 148 4.04 46.41 18.68
C ALA A 148 3.02 46.30 19.83
N THR A 149 3.29 46.92 20.99
CA THR A 149 2.52 46.66 22.23
C THR A 149 1.07 47.21 22.28
N GLU A 150 0.50 47.72 21.18
CA GLU A 150 -0.96 48.01 21.09
C GLU A 150 -1.55 47.67 19.70
N GLN A 151 -0.78 47.81 18.62
CA GLN A 151 -1.20 47.43 17.25
C GLN A 151 -1.00 45.93 16.95
N GLY A 152 -0.08 45.26 17.65
CA GLY A 152 0.21 43.83 17.45
C GLY A 152 -0.93 42.92 17.89
N THR A 153 -1.72 43.34 18.88
CA THR A 153 -2.88 42.57 19.35
C THR A 153 -4.03 42.61 18.33
N GLU A 154 -4.29 43.76 17.70
CA GLU A 154 -5.27 43.88 16.62
C GLU A 154 -4.83 43.12 15.35
N ALA A 155 -3.55 43.19 14.98
CA ALA A 155 -3.01 42.43 13.85
C ALA A 155 -3.05 40.91 14.09
N MET A 156 -2.83 40.47 15.34
CA MET A 156 -2.98 39.07 15.76
C MET A 156 -4.44 38.63 15.70
N GLU A 157 -5.39 39.44 16.17
CA GLU A 157 -6.83 39.14 16.07
C GLU A 157 -7.30 39.09 14.61
N GLU A 158 -6.90 40.04 13.76
CA GLU A 158 -7.25 40.08 12.34
C GLU A 158 -6.65 38.90 11.55
N SER A 159 -5.41 38.49 11.89
CA SER A 159 -4.76 37.33 11.24
C SER A 159 -5.32 36.00 11.74
N VAL A 160 -5.71 35.91 13.02
CA VAL A 160 -6.39 34.72 13.57
C VAL A 160 -7.81 34.63 13.02
N GLU A 161 -8.52 35.76 12.83
CA GLU A 161 -9.80 35.80 12.11
C GLU A 161 -9.61 35.36 10.66
N ALA A 162 -8.59 35.84 9.95
CA ALA A 162 -8.33 35.42 8.57
C ALA A 162 -8.03 33.91 8.46
N LEU A 163 -7.22 33.36 9.38
CA LEU A 163 -6.96 31.92 9.45
C LEU A 163 -8.20 31.11 9.85
N THR A 164 -9.05 31.67 10.72
CA THR A 164 -10.31 31.04 11.13
C THR A 164 -11.34 31.09 10.01
N GLU A 165 -11.43 32.19 9.26
CA GLU A 165 -12.28 32.34 8.08
C GLU A 165 -11.81 31.41 6.96
N GLU A 166 -10.50 31.29 6.70
CA GLU A 166 -9.98 30.33 5.71
C GLU A 166 -10.31 28.88 6.11
N PHE A 167 -10.21 28.55 7.40
CA PHE A 167 -10.58 27.24 7.92
C PHE A 167 -12.09 27.00 7.95
N GLU A 168 -12.89 28.02 8.27
CA GLU A 168 -14.35 27.99 8.17
C GLU A 168 -14.79 27.87 6.71
N GLU A 169 -14.12 28.53 5.76
CA GLU A 169 -14.44 28.44 4.34
C GLU A 169 -14.11 27.05 3.79
N ILE A 170 -12.97 26.47 4.17
CA ILE A 170 -12.60 25.08 3.82
C ILE A 170 -13.57 24.08 4.46
N SER A 171 -13.93 24.26 5.73
CA SER A 171 -14.86 23.36 6.43
C SER A 171 -16.29 23.49 5.93
N ASN A 172 -16.76 24.70 5.60
CA ASN A 172 -18.05 24.95 4.96
C ASN A 172 -18.10 24.40 3.53
N LEU A 173 -17.00 24.47 2.77
CA LEU A 173 -16.87 23.80 1.47
C LEU A 173 -17.00 22.29 1.62
N ASN A 174 -16.27 21.69 2.57
CA ASN A 174 -16.35 20.26 2.85
C ASN A 174 -17.74 19.84 3.33
N GLN A 175 -18.39 20.66 4.15
CA GLN A 175 -19.75 20.40 4.65
C GLN A 175 -20.80 20.56 3.54
N ALA A 176 -20.65 21.53 2.64
CA ALA A 176 -21.51 21.70 1.47
C ALA A 176 -21.32 20.58 0.44
N HIS A 177 -20.11 20.05 0.27
CA HIS A 177 -19.88 18.84 -0.53
C HIS A 177 -20.50 17.61 0.13
N ALA A 178 -20.37 17.47 1.46
CA ALA A 178 -20.95 16.36 2.22
C ALA A 178 -22.49 16.38 2.21
N GLU A 179 -23.13 17.55 2.38
CA GLU A 179 -24.59 17.69 2.31
C GLU A 179 -25.12 17.37 0.91
N ARG A 180 -24.43 17.80 -0.15
CA ARG A 180 -24.84 17.49 -1.53
C ARG A 180 -24.67 16.01 -1.88
N LEU A 181 -23.63 15.36 -1.37
CA LEU A 181 -23.47 13.91 -1.48
C LEU A 181 -24.60 13.19 -0.71
N ASN A 182 -24.95 13.65 0.48
CA ASN A 182 -26.06 13.15 1.27
C ASN A 182 -27.41 13.29 0.54
N GLU A 183 -27.69 14.47 -0.05
CA GLU A 183 -28.90 14.69 -0.89
C GLU A 183 -28.95 13.79 -2.13
N ALA A 184 -27.80 13.40 -2.68
CA ALA A 184 -27.69 12.44 -3.76
C ALA A 184 -27.82 10.97 -3.30
N GLY A 185 -28.01 10.73 -2.00
CA GLY A 185 -28.12 9.40 -1.38
C GLY A 185 -26.77 8.73 -1.12
N ILE A 186 -25.67 9.48 -1.20
CA ILE A 186 -24.31 9.03 -0.94
C ILE A 186 -23.99 9.38 0.52
N ASP A 187 -24.52 8.57 1.42
CA ASP A 187 -24.43 8.76 2.86
C ASP A 187 -23.24 8.02 3.46
N GLY A 188 -22.15 8.76 3.68
CA GLY A 188 -20.95 8.24 4.34
C GLY A 188 -20.01 7.48 3.41
N MET A 189 -18.89 6.99 3.97
CA MET A 189 -17.78 6.45 3.18
C MET A 189 -18.14 5.15 2.44
N GLU A 190 -18.99 4.30 3.01
CA GLU A 190 -19.42 3.04 2.36
C GLU A 190 -20.25 3.32 1.09
N ALA A 191 -21.18 4.28 1.17
CA ALA A 191 -21.96 4.69 0.00
C ALA A 191 -21.11 5.44 -1.03
N LEU A 192 -20.05 6.13 -0.59
CA LEU A 192 -19.11 6.82 -1.47
C LEU A 192 -18.21 5.83 -2.23
N ALA A 193 -17.72 4.77 -1.56
CA ALA A 193 -16.94 3.71 -2.16
C ALA A 193 -17.74 2.94 -3.23
N ASP A 194 -19.03 2.70 -2.99
CA ASP A 194 -19.92 2.02 -3.94
C ASP A 194 -20.45 2.94 -5.06
N ALA A 195 -20.23 4.26 -4.97
CA ALA A 195 -20.75 5.23 -5.91
C ALA A 195 -19.89 5.33 -7.18
N GLN A 196 -20.54 5.60 -8.31
CA GLN A 196 -19.84 5.86 -9.56
C GLN A 196 -19.20 7.25 -9.55
N THR A 197 -17.96 7.35 -10.04
CA THR A 197 -17.18 8.60 -10.15
C THR A 197 -17.95 9.75 -10.77
N ASP A 198 -18.68 9.49 -11.86
CA ASP A 198 -19.53 10.48 -12.53
C ASP A 198 -20.71 10.98 -11.67
N ALA A 199 -21.23 10.12 -10.79
CA ALA A 199 -22.33 10.46 -9.90
C ALA A 199 -21.82 11.31 -8.72
N VAL A 200 -20.68 10.95 -8.15
CA VAL A 200 -19.99 11.71 -7.09
C VAL A 200 -19.55 13.08 -7.61
N ALA A 201 -18.95 13.14 -8.80
CA ALA A 201 -18.51 14.38 -9.42
C ALA A 201 -19.67 15.35 -9.67
N ARG A 202 -20.80 14.85 -10.18
CA ARG A 202 -22.01 15.65 -10.37
C ARG A 202 -22.68 16.06 -9.07
N ALA A 203 -22.76 15.17 -8.09
CA ALA A 203 -23.40 15.45 -6.81
C ALA A 203 -22.61 16.51 -6.03
N ALA A 204 -21.30 16.37 -5.93
CA ALA A 204 -20.45 17.32 -5.21
C ALA A 204 -20.04 18.55 -6.06
N GLU A 205 -20.41 18.61 -7.35
CA GLU A 205 -19.98 19.63 -8.31
C GLU A 205 -18.46 19.80 -8.37
N VAL A 206 -17.74 18.69 -8.37
CA VAL A 206 -16.27 18.62 -8.45
C VAL A 206 -15.82 17.96 -9.75
N SER A 207 -14.53 18.02 -10.04
CA SER A 207 -13.98 17.27 -11.18
C SER A 207 -14.04 15.76 -10.96
N GLU A 208 -14.19 14.98 -12.03
CA GLU A 208 -14.15 13.50 -11.96
C GLU A 208 -12.86 12.98 -11.34
N LEU A 209 -11.74 13.67 -11.56
CA LEU A 209 -10.44 13.33 -10.95
C LEU A 209 -10.48 13.45 -9.42
N GLN A 210 -11.13 14.50 -8.91
CA GLN A 210 -11.28 14.75 -7.48
C GLN A 210 -12.31 13.82 -6.85
N ALA A 211 -13.38 13.49 -7.58
CA ALA A 211 -14.35 12.47 -7.17
C ALA A 211 -13.71 11.07 -7.08
N GLN A 212 -12.85 10.69 -8.03
CA GLN A 212 -12.14 9.42 -8.01
C GLN A 212 -11.22 9.33 -6.79
N ALA A 213 -10.48 10.40 -6.49
CA ALA A 213 -9.62 10.45 -5.32
C ALA A 213 -10.40 10.27 -4.00
N TRP A 214 -11.65 10.75 -3.93
CA TRP A 214 -12.52 10.55 -2.77
C TRP A 214 -13.07 9.12 -2.65
N ILE A 215 -13.39 8.48 -3.78
CA ILE A 215 -13.80 7.06 -3.82
C ILE A 215 -12.63 6.17 -3.41
N ASP A 216 -11.43 6.38 -3.99
CA ASP A 216 -10.22 5.62 -3.65
C ASP A 216 -9.81 5.77 -2.18
N ALA A 217 -10.12 6.92 -1.56
CA ALA A 217 -9.89 7.16 -0.14
C ALA A 217 -10.92 6.45 0.75
N ALA A 218 -12.13 6.19 0.26
CA ALA A 218 -13.21 5.53 0.99
C ALA A 218 -13.16 3.99 0.91
N GLU A 219 -12.45 3.43 -0.07
CA GLU A 219 -12.24 1.98 -0.23
C GLU A 219 -11.11 1.40 0.66
N ARG A 220 -10.33 2.24 1.34
CA ARG A 220 -9.26 1.82 2.27
C ARG A 220 -9.76 1.59 3.69
#